data_AF-A0A519DVG0-F1
#
_entry.id   AF-A0A519DVG0-F1
#
_cell.length_a   1.000
_cell.length_b   1.000
_cell.length_c   1.000
_cell.angle_alpha   90.00
_cell.angle_beta   90.00
_cell.angle_gamma   90.00
#
_symmetry.space_group_name_H-M   'P 1'
#
loop_
_entity.id
_entity.type
_entity.pdbx_description
1 polymer ?
#
loop_
_entity_poly.entity_id
_entity_poly.type
_entity_poly.pdbx_seq_one_letter_code
_entity_poly.pdbx_strand_id
1 'polypeptide(L)'
;PLAARIVGVLGSMFDPERIIVCGSIAEGIEPVLQAARAALPPRLHLPAPQLQRSRLGGDVVVRGAVARALELAREVAVPRLAEERLRAG
;
A
#
# COMPACT_ATOMS: atom_id res chain seq x y z
N PRO A 1 2.67 -1.74 21.44
CA PRO A 1 3.59 -1.38 20.34
C PRO A 1 2.98 -0.26 19.47
N LEU A 2 3.80 0.58 18.81
CA LEU A 2 3.32 1.68 17.95
C LEU A 2 2.42 1.17 16.81
N ALA A 3 2.78 0.04 16.19
CA ALA A 3 2.00 -0.59 15.13
C ALA A 3 0.55 -0.88 15.54
N ALA A 4 0.29 -1.35 16.77
CA ALA A 4 -1.08 -1.58 17.25
C ALA A 4 -1.89 -0.29 17.38
N ARG A 5 -1.24 0.84 17.71
CA ARG A 5 -1.92 2.15 17.77
C ARG A 5 -2.32 2.61 16.37
N ILE A 6 -1.40 2.50 15.42
CA ILE A 6 -1.66 2.87 14.02
C ILE A 6 -2.80 2.02 13.45
N VAL A 7 -2.75 0.70 13.65
CA VAL A 7 -3.80 -0.21 13.19
C VAL A 7 -5.14 0.08 13.88
N GLY A 8 -5.15 0.38 15.18
CA GLY A 8 -6.38 0.76 15.89
C GLY A 8 -7.02 2.03 15.32
N VAL A 9 -6.22 3.05 15.03
CA VAL A 9 -6.69 4.31 14.43
C VAL A 9 -7.24 4.08 13.01
N LEU A 10 -6.51 3.37 12.16
CA LEU A 10 -6.95 3.06 10.81
C LEU A 10 -8.19 2.16 10.80
N GLY A 11 -8.25 1.18 11.71
CA GLY A 11 -9.38 0.28 11.89
C GLY A 11 -10.66 1.05 12.23
N SER A 12 -10.60 1.96 13.19
CA SER A 12 -11.76 2.77 13.57
C SER A 12 -12.19 3.81 12.52
N MET A 13 -11.25 4.31 11.70
CA MET A 13 -11.57 5.31 10.68
C MET A 13 -12.15 4.72 9.40
N PHE A 14 -11.67 3.55 8.97
CA PHE A 14 -11.97 3.00 7.65
C PHE A 14 -12.69 1.65 7.67
N ASP A 15 -12.82 1.00 8.83
CA ASP A 15 -13.35 -0.37 9.01
C ASP A 15 -12.89 -1.38 7.92
N PRO A 16 -11.57 -1.49 7.66
CA PRO A 16 -11.09 -2.32 6.57
C PRO A 16 -11.13 -3.80 6.95
N GLU A 17 -11.45 -4.67 5.97
CA GLU A 17 -11.29 -6.12 6.15
C GLU A 17 -9.81 -6.52 6.40
N ARG A 18 -8.88 -5.81 5.74
CA ARG A 18 -7.44 -6.11 5.76
C ARG A 18 -6.58 -4.87 5.80
N ILE A 19 -5.46 -4.96 6.51
CA ILE A 19 -4.37 -3.98 6.47
C ILE A 19 -3.10 -4.73 6.07
N ILE A 20 -2.49 -4.30 4.96
CA ILE A 20 -1.31 -4.94 4.38
C ILE A 20 -0.12 -4.00 4.50
N VAL A 21 0.96 -4.46 5.14
CA VAL A 21 2.21 -3.70 5.22
C VAL A 21 3.14 -4.12 4.07
N CYS A 22 3.57 -3.14 3.28
CA CYS A 22 4.35 -3.31 2.05
C CYS A 22 5.75 -2.69 2.16
N GLY A 23 6.54 -2.87 1.10
CA GLY A 23 7.89 -2.33 0.97
C GLY A 23 8.96 -3.28 1.46
N SER A 24 10.21 -2.82 1.44
CA SER A 24 11.40 -3.60 1.82
C SER A 24 11.31 -4.21 3.21
N ILE A 25 10.58 -3.57 4.13
CA ILE A 25 10.37 -4.06 5.50
C ILE A 25 9.50 -5.33 5.58
N ALA A 26 8.73 -5.65 4.54
CA ALA A 26 7.71 -6.70 4.60
C ALA A 26 8.28 -8.08 4.90
N GLU A 27 9.52 -8.39 4.48
CA GLU A 27 10.14 -9.69 4.75
C GLU A 27 10.46 -9.92 6.23
N GLY A 28 10.85 -8.86 6.96
CA GLY A 28 11.26 -8.95 8.36
C GLY A 28 10.18 -8.53 9.37
N ILE A 29 9.03 -8.03 8.93
CA ILE A 29 8.08 -7.36 9.82
C ILE A 29 7.18 -8.32 10.63
N GLU A 30 7.17 -9.61 10.31
CA GLU A 30 6.22 -10.57 10.91
C GLU A 30 6.20 -10.56 12.46
N PRO A 31 7.35 -10.52 13.18
CA PRO A 31 7.33 -10.44 14.65
C PRO A 31 6.64 -9.17 15.18
N VAL A 32 6.77 -8.04 14.48
CA VAL A 32 6.10 -6.79 14.83
C VAL A 32 4.60 -6.90 14.59
N LEU A 33 4.18 -7.54 13.49
CA LEU A 33 2.76 -7.77 13.21
C LEU A 33 2.13 -8.72 14.24
N GLN A 34 2.85 -9.75 14.69
CA GLN A 34 2.38 -10.64 15.77
C GLN A 34 2.15 -9.85 17.06
N ALA A 35 3.13 -9.04 17.47
CA ALA A 35 3.00 -8.19 18.66
C ALA A 35 1.86 -7.16 18.52
N ALA A 36 1.62 -6.65 17.31
CA ALA A 36 0.52 -5.73 17.05
C ALA A 36 -0.85 -6.42 17.15
N ARG A 37 -1.02 -7.60 16.53
CA ARG A 37 -2.24 -8.42 16.60
C ARG A 37 -2.61 -8.79 18.03
N ALA A 38 -1.63 -9.17 18.86
CA ALA A 38 -1.87 -9.46 20.27
C ALA A 38 -2.36 -8.24 21.07
N ALA A 39 -1.96 -7.03 20.68
CA ALA A 39 -2.26 -5.78 21.41
C ALA A 39 -3.51 -5.02 20.89
N LEU A 40 -4.17 -5.54 19.86
CA LEU A 40 -5.29 -4.91 19.14
C LEU A 40 -6.68 -5.14 19.77
N PRO A 41 -7.05 -6.34 20.24
CA PRO A 41 -8.39 -6.61 20.76
C PRO A 41 -8.87 -5.63 21.85
N PRO A 42 -8.03 -5.17 22.79
CA PRO A 42 -8.47 -4.19 23.81
C PRO A 42 -8.74 -2.77 23.27
N ARG A 43 -8.40 -2.49 22.00
CA ARG A 43 -8.34 -1.12 21.44
C ARG A 43 -9.40 -0.83 20.39
N LEU A 44 -10.18 -1.82 19.97
CA LEU A 44 -11.16 -1.70 18.90
C LEU A 44 -12.56 -2.05 19.44
N HIS A 45 -13.54 -1.23 19.07
CA HIS A 45 -14.96 -1.51 19.27
C HIS A 45 -15.57 -2.34 18.12
N LEU A 46 -14.74 -2.67 17.12
CA LEU A 46 -15.06 -3.43 15.92
C LEU A 46 -14.15 -4.68 15.85
N PRO A 47 -14.51 -5.70 15.05
CA PRO A 47 -13.62 -6.83 14.79
C PRO A 47 -12.25 -6.34 14.32
N ALA A 48 -11.16 -6.93 14.84
CA ALA A 48 -9.83 -6.53 14.43
C ALA A 48 -9.57 -6.89 12.95
N PRO A 49 -9.01 -5.97 12.14
CA PRO A 49 -8.73 -6.24 10.74
C PRO A 49 -7.64 -7.30 10.60
N GLN A 50 -7.62 -8.02 9.48
CA GLN A 50 -6.51 -8.93 9.20
C GLN A 50 -5.25 -8.12 8.89
N LEU A 51 -4.31 -8.11 9.84
CA LEU A 51 -3.02 -7.46 9.68
C LEU A 51 -2.03 -8.44 9.03
N GLN A 52 -1.50 -8.11 7.85
CA GLN A 52 -0.65 -9.01 7.06
C GLN A 52 0.55 -8.27 6.46
N ARG A 53 1.64 -9.01 6.19
CA ARG A 53 2.72 -8.51 5.32
C ARG A 53 2.38 -8.76 3.86
N SER A 54 2.87 -7.90 2.99
CA SER A 54 2.84 -8.14 1.54
C SER A 54 3.69 -9.35 1.15
N ARG A 55 3.31 -9.99 0.04
CA ARG A 55 4.05 -11.08 -0.62
C ARG A 55 4.71 -10.65 -1.93
N LEU A 56 4.62 -9.37 -2.28
CA LEU A 56 5.06 -8.84 -3.58
C LEU A 56 6.56 -8.53 -3.65
N GLY A 57 7.31 -8.75 -2.56
CA GLY A 57 8.73 -8.46 -2.47
C GLY A 57 9.04 -7.01 -2.09
N GLY A 58 10.30 -6.75 -1.73
CA GLY A 58 10.77 -5.43 -1.29
C GLY A 58 10.76 -4.37 -2.41
N ASP A 59 10.75 -4.80 -3.67
CA ASP A 59 10.72 -3.97 -4.87
C ASP A 59 9.31 -3.50 -5.27
N VAL A 60 8.26 -3.93 -4.56
CA VAL A 60 6.85 -3.61 -4.88
C VAL A 60 6.59 -2.10 -5.03
N VAL A 61 7.29 -1.27 -4.26
CA VAL A 61 7.15 0.20 -4.32
C VAL A 61 7.65 0.73 -5.66
N VAL A 62 8.83 0.26 -6.10
CA VAL A 62 9.42 0.66 -7.39
C VAL A 62 8.55 0.16 -8.53
N ARG A 63 8.07 -1.09 -8.45
CA ARG A 63 7.16 -1.66 -9.45
C ARG A 63 5.87 -0.85 -9.57
N GLY A 64 5.28 -0.45 -8.44
CA GLY A 64 4.10 0.43 -8.42
C GLY A 64 4.37 1.81 -9.02
N ALA A 65 5.52 2.41 -8.70
CA ALA A 65 5.92 3.70 -9.27
C ALA A 65 6.08 3.64 -10.80
N VAL A 66 6.74 2.60 -11.32
CA VAL A 66 6.90 2.39 -12.76
C VAL A 66 5.55 2.13 -13.42
N ALA A 67 4.70 1.29 -12.83
CA ALA A 67 3.34 1.06 -13.33
C ALA A 67 2.56 2.37 -13.46
N ARG A 68 2.59 3.22 -12.42
CA ARG A 68 1.92 4.51 -12.44
C ARG A 68 2.51 5.48 -13.48
N ALA A 69 3.84 5.50 -13.63
CA ALA A 69 4.49 6.31 -14.66
C ALA A 69 4.07 5.87 -16.07
N LEU A 70 3.95 4.56 -16.32
CA LEU A 70 3.47 4.03 -17.60
C LEU A 70 2.00 4.37 -17.86
N GLU A 71 1.13 4.31 -16.86
CA GLU A 71 -0.25 4.77 -16.98
C GLU A 71 -0.31 6.25 -17.37
N LEU A 72 0.39 7.11 -16.63
CA LEU A 72 0.45 8.55 -16.91
C LEU A 72 1.03 8.85 -18.29
N ALA A 73 2.04 8.08 -18.71
CA ALA A 73 2.62 8.23 -20.05
C ALA A 73 1.59 7.91 -21.14
N ARG A 74 0.80 6.84 -20.96
CA ARG A 74 -0.26 6.46 -21.91
C ARG A 74 -1.40 7.47 -21.96
N GLU A 75 -1.76 8.03 -20.81
CA GLU A 75 -2.87 8.99 -20.69
C GLU A 75 -2.50 10.39 -21.20
N VAL A 76 -1.25 10.81 -21.01
CA VAL A 76 -0.85 12.21 -21.22
C VAL A 76 0.26 12.34 -22.25
N ALA A 77 1.43 11.74 -21.98
CA ALA A 77 2.62 12.00 -22.76
C ALA A 77 2.53 11.47 -24.20
N VAL A 78 2.01 10.25 -24.37
CA VAL A 78 1.89 9.58 -25.67
C VAL A 78 0.91 10.30 -26.59
N PRO A 79 -0.34 10.63 -26.17
CA PRO A 79 -1.26 11.42 -27.00
C PRO A 79 -0.67 12.77 -27.41
N ARG A 80 -0.07 13.49 -26.45
CA ARG A 80 0.55 14.81 -26.70
C ARG A 80 1.67 14.73 -27.75
N LEU A 81 2.54 13.72 -27.65
CA LEU A 81 3.61 13.50 -28.62
C LEU A 81 3.08 13.12 -30.01
N ALA A 82 1.96 12.39 -30.08
CA ALA A 82 1.32 12.06 -31.34
C ALA A 82 0.75 13.31 -32.01
N GLU A 83 0.06 14.18 -31.26
CA GLU A 83 -0.44 15.47 -31.76
C GLU A 83 0.70 16.37 -32.28
N GLU A 84 1.80 16.47 -31.53
CA GLU A 84 2.97 17.25 -31.96
C GLU A 84 3.56 16.73 -33.27
N ARG A 85 3.67 15.40 -33.42
CA ARG A 85 4.16 14.79 -34.66
C ARG A 85 3.24 15.02 -35.85
N LEU A 86 1.93 14.93 -35.64
CA LEU A 86 0.93 15.20 -36.68
C LEU A 86 0.93 16.67 -37.12
N ARG A 87 1.30 17.60 -36.23
CA ARG A 87 1.44 19.03 -36.57
C ARG A 87 2.76 19.37 -37.26
N ALA A 88 3.77 18.53 -37.11
CA ALA A 88 5.12 18.75 -37.63
C ALA A 88 5.37 18.11 -39.01
N GLY A 89 4.43 17.31 -39.53
CA GLY A 89 4.44 16.74 -40.87
C GLY A 89 3.35 17.33 -41.75
#